data_AF-A0A8H6GIG0-F1
#
_entry.id   AF-A0A8H6GIG0-F1
#
_cell.length_a   1.000
_cell.length_b   1.000
_cell.length_c   1.000
_cell.angle_alpha   90.00
_cell.angle_beta   90.00
_cell.angle_gamma   90.00
#
_symmetry.space_group_name_H-M   'P 1'
#
loop_
_entity.id
_entity.type
_entity.pdbx_description
1 polymer ?
#
loop_
_entity_poly.entity_id
_entity_poly.type
_entity_poly.pdbx_seq_one_letter_code
_entity_poly.pdbx_strand_id
1 'polypeptide(L)'
;MEESQDKIIEIKDFAVDVVEAMIRFVYSFEYDVPADTSAMIFHAKVYQIGDKYGIETLKKQALNKFKDVFVEAEVTADYANDLADTITVVYTTTPPVDRGLRVIVVESSYDDLEELMPETSFKEGLVRNGDFSADLISFINENMEDCWDCKCLSCKYVFAFRIQSSGVIFPALQNPTPIRCLLYGWKPPADTDGDWVYYVKGYPLLGQGRRKDVIEILKKHEEESSIDWV
;
A
#
# COMPACT_ATOMS: atom_id res chain seq x y z
N MET A 1 -17.66 33.75 28.68
CA MET A 1 -17.98 33.52 27.27
C MET A 1 -18.83 34.69 26.83
N GLU A 2 -18.23 35.67 26.17
CA GLU A 2 -19.02 36.66 25.41
C GLU A 2 -19.47 35.95 24.14
N GLU A 3 -20.76 35.66 24.04
CA GLU A 3 -21.39 35.31 22.77
C GLU A 3 -21.38 36.57 21.90
N SER A 4 -20.67 36.52 20.77
CA SER A 4 -20.64 37.61 19.79
C SER A 4 -22.06 37.89 19.30
N GLN A 5 -22.51 39.15 19.40
CA GLN A 5 -23.82 39.61 18.92
C GLN A 5 -23.91 39.67 17.39
N ASP A 6 -22.78 39.53 16.70
CA ASP A 6 -22.72 39.46 15.24
C ASP A 6 -22.97 38.01 14.80
N LYS A 7 -24.11 37.76 14.15
CA LYS A 7 -24.53 36.45 13.59
C LYS A 7 -23.66 36.01 12.39
N ILE A 8 -22.38 36.36 12.38
CA ILE A 8 -21.44 36.18 11.29
C ILE A 8 -20.24 35.41 11.84
N ILE A 9 -19.96 34.25 11.21
CA ILE A 9 -18.77 33.44 11.50
C ILE A 9 -17.88 33.51 10.26
N GLU A 10 -16.65 33.99 10.44
CA GLU A 10 -15.67 34.10 9.36
C GLU A 10 -14.74 32.87 9.35
N ILE A 11 -14.62 32.20 8.20
CA ILE A 11 -13.75 31.02 8.00
C ILE A 11 -12.65 31.40 7.01
N LYS A 12 -11.39 31.49 7.46
CA LYS A 12 -10.24 31.91 6.64
C LYS A 12 -9.28 30.78 6.26
N ASP A 13 -9.30 29.70 7.04
CA ASP A 13 -8.28 28.64 6.94
C ASP A 13 -8.60 27.60 5.87
N PHE A 14 -9.77 27.70 5.24
CA PHE A 14 -10.22 26.76 4.22
C PHE A 14 -10.68 27.49 2.96
N ALA A 15 -10.43 26.86 1.83
CA ALA A 15 -10.94 27.30 0.55
C ALA A 15 -12.48 27.19 0.51
N VAL A 16 -13.09 28.03 -0.33
CA VAL A 16 -14.56 28.19 -0.40
C VAL A 16 -15.25 26.88 -0.73
N ASP A 17 -14.67 26.08 -1.61
CA ASP A 17 -15.16 24.76 -2.03
C ASP A 17 -15.17 23.73 -0.88
N VAL A 18 -14.15 23.73 -0.03
CA VAL A 18 -14.07 22.86 1.16
C VAL A 18 -15.13 23.27 2.19
N VAL A 19 -15.33 24.58 2.38
CA VAL A 19 -16.39 25.10 3.26
C VAL A 19 -17.76 24.76 2.70
N GLU A 20 -17.95 24.88 1.39
CA GLU A 20 -19.20 24.51 0.72
C GLU A 20 -19.49 23.02 0.89
N ALA A 21 -18.50 22.14 0.75
CA ALA A 21 -18.66 20.71 1.00
C ALA A 21 -19.07 20.41 2.45
N MET A 22 -18.46 21.08 3.43
CA MET A 22 -18.86 20.95 4.83
C MET A 22 -20.32 21.36 5.02
N ILE A 23 -20.73 22.52 4.50
CA ILE A 23 -22.10 23.02 4.64
C ILE A 23 -23.08 22.07 3.94
N ARG A 24 -22.81 21.68 2.69
CA ARG A 24 -23.65 20.72 1.95
C ARG A 24 -23.83 19.44 2.75
N PHE A 25 -22.75 18.84 3.24
CA PHE A 25 -22.82 17.61 4.03
C PHE A 25 -23.67 17.77 5.30
N VAL A 26 -23.59 18.90 6.01
CA VAL A 26 -24.41 19.13 7.21
C VAL A 26 -25.91 19.12 6.87
N TYR A 27 -26.30 19.54 5.66
CA TYR A 27 -27.70 19.57 5.23
C TYR A 27 -28.18 18.30 4.53
N SER A 28 -27.31 17.62 3.77
CA SER A 28 -27.69 16.49 2.91
C SER A 28 -26.98 15.17 3.23
N PHE A 29 -26.03 15.16 4.16
CA PHE A 29 -25.09 14.06 4.41
C PHE A 29 -24.25 13.66 3.19
N GLU A 30 -24.18 14.51 2.16
CA GLU A 30 -23.40 14.27 0.95
C GLU A 30 -22.66 15.53 0.51
N TYR A 31 -21.56 15.32 -0.20
CA TYR A 31 -20.83 16.36 -0.92
C TYR A 31 -20.09 15.74 -2.10
N ASP A 32 -19.82 16.58 -3.10
CA ASP A 32 -19.17 16.19 -4.36
C ASP A 32 -17.82 16.88 -4.48
N VAL A 33 -16.96 16.32 -5.32
CA VAL A 33 -15.68 16.92 -5.69
C VAL A 33 -15.94 18.01 -6.75
N PRO A 34 -15.48 19.25 -6.57
CA PRO A 34 -15.55 20.27 -7.60
C PRO A 34 -14.79 19.84 -8.86
N ALA A 35 -15.29 20.25 -10.03
CA ALA A 35 -14.57 20.06 -11.28
C ALA A 35 -13.16 20.69 -11.21
N ASP A 36 -12.21 20.10 -11.94
CA ASP A 36 -10.82 20.57 -12.04
C ASP A 36 -10.05 20.59 -10.70
N THR A 37 -10.48 19.79 -9.72
CA THR A 37 -9.74 19.58 -8.47
C THR A 37 -9.30 18.13 -8.31
N SER A 38 -8.10 17.93 -7.76
CA SER A 38 -7.66 16.60 -7.37
C SER A 38 -8.55 16.07 -6.25
N ALA A 39 -9.25 14.96 -6.52
CA ALA A 39 -10.14 14.33 -5.55
C ALA A 39 -9.39 13.90 -4.27
N MET A 40 -8.14 13.47 -4.40
CA MET A 40 -7.26 13.13 -3.28
C MET A 40 -7.07 14.33 -2.34
N ILE A 41 -6.60 15.45 -2.89
CA ILE A 41 -6.36 16.68 -2.14
C ILE A 41 -7.66 17.21 -1.55
N PHE A 42 -8.74 17.18 -2.32
CA PHE A 42 -10.04 17.69 -1.90
C PHE A 42 -10.57 16.91 -0.69
N HIS A 43 -10.62 15.58 -0.75
CA HIS A 43 -11.08 14.77 0.38
C HIS A 43 -10.17 14.88 1.60
N ALA A 44 -8.85 15.00 1.42
CA ALA A 44 -7.94 15.28 2.53
C ALA A 44 -8.24 16.64 3.21
N LYS A 45 -8.62 17.67 2.46
CA LYS A 45 -9.03 18.97 3.02
C LYS A 45 -10.42 18.92 3.68
N VAL A 46 -11.37 18.18 3.11
CA VAL A 46 -12.68 17.98 3.73
C VAL A 46 -12.57 17.19 5.05
N TYR A 47 -11.63 16.25 5.12
CA TYR A 47 -11.28 15.57 6.37
C TYR A 47 -10.80 16.57 7.44
N GLN A 48 -9.92 17.50 7.07
CA GLN A 48 -9.39 18.53 7.98
C GLN A 48 -10.46 19.48 8.49
N ILE A 49 -11.36 19.95 7.63
CA ILE A 49 -12.44 20.85 8.09
C ILE A 49 -13.42 20.10 9.00
N GLY A 50 -13.69 18.82 8.70
CA GLY A 50 -14.48 17.95 9.57
C GLY A 50 -13.86 17.79 10.95
N ASP A 51 -12.54 17.57 11.03
CA ASP A 51 -11.80 17.52 12.29
C ASP A 51 -11.82 18.85 13.05
N LYS A 52 -11.49 19.97 12.36
CA LYS A 52 -11.40 21.29 12.98
C LYS A 52 -12.70 21.74 13.65
N TYR A 53 -13.83 21.44 13.02
CA TYR A 53 -15.15 21.83 13.52
C TYR A 53 -15.87 20.71 14.30
N GLY A 54 -15.19 19.57 14.56
CA GLY A 54 -15.74 18.47 15.36
C GLY A 54 -16.91 17.73 14.70
N ILE A 55 -16.98 17.75 13.37
CA ILE A 55 -18.02 17.06 12.59
C ILE A 55 -17.50 15.65 12.24
N GLU A 56 -17.53 14.76 13.23
CA GLU A 56 -16.94 13.42 13.13
C GLU A 56 -17.50 12.58 11.98
N THR A 57 -18.79 12.74 11.65
CA THR A 57 -19.41 12.05 10.51
C THR A 57 -18.88 12.52 9.16
N LEU A 58 -18.59 13.82 9.02
CA LEU A 58 -17.96 14.38 7.81
C LEU A 58 -16.53 13.88 7.68
N LYS A 59 -15.77 13.91 8.79
CA LYS A 59 -14.40 13.39 8.85
C LYS A 59 -14.34 11.93 8.36
N LYS A 60 -15.25 11.09 8.85
CA LYS A 60 -15.39 9.68 8.42
C LYS A 60 -15.81 9.53 6.96
N GLN A 61 -16.79 10.31 6.49
CA GLN A 61 -17.22 10.29 5.10
C GLN A 61 -16.07 10.67 4.16
N ALA A 62 -15.31 11.71 4.53
CA ALA A 62 -14.15 12.15 3.77
C ALA A 62 -13.03 11.12 3.75
N LEU A 63 -12.79 10.41 4.86
CA LEU A 63 -11.84 9.31 4.91
C LEU A 63 -12.23 8.16 3.97
N ASN A 64 -13.51 7.79 3.94
CA ASN A 64 -14.01 6.73 3.06
C ASN A 64 -13.88 7.14 1.59
N LYS A 65 -14.37 8.32 1.22
CA LYS A 65 -14.23 8.83 -0.16
C LYS A 65 -12.76 9.00 -0.57
N PHE A 66 -11.89 9.42 0.36
CA PHE A 66 -10.45 9.48 0.12
C PHE A 66 -9.87 8.11 -0.21
N LYS A 67 -10.25 7.05 0.53
CA LYS A 67 -9.83 5.68 0.24
C LYS A 67 -10.32 5.21 -1.13
N ASP A 68 -11.58 5.49 -1.47
CA ASP A 68 -12.18 5.06 -2.73
C ASP A 68 -11.45 5.63 -3.95
N VAL A 69 -10.93 6.87 -3.85
CA VAL A 69 -10.11 7.48 -4.92
C VAL A 69 -8.91 6.61 -5.28
N PHE A 70 -8.23 6.00 -4.30
CA PHE A 70 -7.06 5.15 -4.57
C PHE A 70 -7.45 3.79 -5.14
N VAL A 71 -8.60 3.24 -4.73
CA VAL A 71 -9.07 1.94 -5.21
C VAL A 71 -9.46 2.00 -6.69
N GLU A 72 -9.97 3.15 -7.15
CA GLU A 72 -10.48 3.34 -8.50
C GLU A 72 -9.45 3.95 -9.48
N ALA A 73 -8.35 4.49 -8.97
CA ALA A 73 -7.36 5.20 -9.78
C ALA A 73 -6.47 4.28 -10.62
N GLU A 74 -6.06 4.79 -11.79
CA GLU A 74 -4.97 4.22 -12.58
C GLU A 74 -3.68 4.99 -12.29
N VAL A 75 -2.57 4.25 -12.09
CA VAL A 75 -1.27 4.85 -11.81
C VAL A 75 -0.71 5.47 -13.08
N THR A 76 -0.71 6.80 -13.11
CA THR A 76 -0.22 7.64 -14.20
C THR A 76 0.73 8.73 -13.65
N ALA A 77 1.40 9.47 -14.54
CA ALA A 77 2.24 10.59 -14.13
C ALA A 77 1.44 11.68 -13.37
N ASP A 78 0.20 11.96 -13.81
CA ASP A 78 -0.67 12.92 -13.13
C ASP A 78 -1.11 12.42 -11.76
N TYR A 79 -1.43 11.12 -11.64
CA TYR A 79 -1.68 10.47 -10.35
C TYR A 79 -0.48 10.61 -9.40
N ALA A 80 0.74 10.40 -9.87
CA ALA A 80 1.94 10.53 -9.05
C ALA A 80 2.17 11.98 -8.57
N ASN A 81 1.88 12.97 -9.43
CA ASN A 81 1.91 14.39 -9.05
C ASN A 81 0.90 14.69 -7.95
N ASP A 82 -0.36 14.30 -8.15
CA ASP A 82 -1.45 14.51 -7.21
C ASP A 82 -1.20 13.81 -5.87
N LEU A 83 -0.64 12.60 -5.91
CA LEU A 83 -0.26 11.85 -4.72
C LEU A 83 0.85 12.55 -3.93
N ALA A 84 1.89 13.06 -4.59
CA ALA A 84 2.99 13.78 -3.93
C ALA A 84 2.51 15.05 -3.21
N ASP A 85 1.56 15.77 -3.81
CA ASP A 85 0.94 16.93 -3.18
C ASP A 85 -0.05 16.53 -2.08
N THR A 86 -0.80 15.45 -2.27
CA THR A 86 -1.69 14.88 -1.25
C THR A 86 -0.93 14.44 -0.01
N ILE A 87 0.20 13.72 -0.16
CA ILE A 87 1.08 13.34 0.96
C ILE A 87 1.48 14.56 1.76
N THR A 88 1.84 15.65 1.07
CA THR A 88 2.22 16.91 1.72
C THR A 88 1.06 17.49 2.51
N VAL A 89 -0.14 17.53 1.94
CA VAL A 89 -1.34 17.97 2.65
C VAL A 89 -1.61 17.08 3.86
N VAL A 90 -1.59 15.77 3.72
CA VAL A 90 -1.86 14.81 4.80
C VAL A 90 -0.88 15.00 5.96
N TYR A 91 0.43 15.02 5.68
CA TYR A 91 1.45 15.06 6.74
C TYR A 91 1.61 16.43 7.39
N THR A 92 1.22 17.52 6.72
CA THR A 92 1.25 18.88 7.31
C THR A 92 0.01 19.24 8.12
N THR A 93 -1.11 18.56 7.87
CA THR A 93 -2.41 18.94 8.45
C THR A 93 -2.98 17.94 9.45
N THR A 94 -2.46 16.71 9.45
CA THR A 94 -2.81 15.71 10.46
C THR A 94 -1.66 15.55 11.46
N PRO A 95 -1.90 15.54 12.78
CA PRO A 95 -0.86 15.20 13.74
C PRO A 95 -0.53 13.69 13.72
N PRO A 96 0.62 13.24 14.23
CA PRO A 96 1.00 11.82 14.19
C PRO A 96 0.03 10.85 14.87
N VAL A 97 -0.76 11.32 15.84
CA VAL A 97 -1.80 10.52 16.51
C VAL A 97 -3.00 10.26 15.60
N ASP A 98 -3.24 11.13 14.63
CA ASP A 98 -4.28 10.94 13.62
C ASP A 98 -3.71 10.16 12.43
N ARG A 99 -3.87 8.83 12.50
CA ARG A 99 -3.32 7.92 11.51
C ARG A 99 -4.24 7.69 10.31
N GLY A 100 -5.46 8.23 10.29
CA GLY A 100 -6.48 7.88 9.30
C GLY A 100 -6.01 8.06 7.86
N LEU A 101 -5.74 9.31 7.45
CA LEU A 101 -5.25 9.60 6.09
C LEU A 101 -3.82 9.09 5.87
N ARG A 102 -2.97 9.13 6.91
CA ARG A 102 -1.55 8.74 6.84
C ARG A 102 -1.39 7.27 6.45
N VAL A 103 -2.21 6.38 7.03
CA VAL A 103 -2.17 4.95 6.70
C VAL A 103 -2.55 4.73 5.23
N ILE A 104 -3.59 5.41 4.74
CA ILE A 104 -4.06 5.23 3.36
C ILE A 104 -2.98 5.63 2.35
N VAL A 105 -2.37 6.82 2.49
CA VAL A 105 -1.34 7.25 1.53
C VAL A 105 -0.09 6.35 1.57
N VAL A 106 0.23 5.75 2.72
CA VAL A 106 1.33 4.78 2.85
C VAL A 106 0.98 3.45 2.18
N GLU A 107 -0.20 2.90 2.46
CA GLU A 107 -0.68 1.65 1.85
C GLU A 107 -0.78 1.77 0.33
N SER A 108 -1.41 2.84 -0.18
CA SER A 108 -1.52 3.08 -1.61
C SER A 108 -0.16 3.28 -2.28
N SER A 109 0.76 4.01 -1.65
CA SER A 109 2.11 4.18 -2.19
C SER A 109 2.93 2.89 -2.19
N TYR A 110 2.66 1.98 -1.25
CA TYR A 110 3.28 0.66 -1.22
C TYR A 110 2.73 -0.25 -2.32
N ASP A 111 1.41 -0.26 -2.50
CA ASP A 111 0.75 -1.10 -3.51
C ASP A 111 1.16 -0.73 -4.94
N ASP A 112 1.39 0.57 -5.20
CA ASP A 112 1.77 1.13 -6.52
C ASP A 112 3.27 1.49 -6.61
N LEU A 113 4.11 0.99 -5.70
CA LEU A 113 5.48 1.47 -5.53
C LEU A 113 6.34 1.27 -6.79
N GLU A 114 6.17 0.15 -7.52
CA GLU A 114 6.95 -0.14 -8.73
C GLU A 114 6.68 0.88 -9.84
N GLU A 115 5.41 1.27 -10.00
CA GLU A 115 4.94 2.25 -10.97
C GLU A 115 5.24 3.70 -10.54
N LEU A 116 5.28 3.99 -9.25
CA LEU A 116 5.54 5.34 -8.71
C LEU A 116 7.03 5.72 -8.68
N MET A 117 7.93 4.76 -8.45
CA MET A 117 9.37 5.04 -8.30
C MET A 117 10.06 5.67 -9.53
N PRO A 118 9.68 5.37 -10.78
CA PRO A 118 10.16 6.07 -11.97
C PRO A 118 9.80 7.57 -11.97
N GLU A 119 8.63 7.94 -11.44
CA GLU A 119 8.07 9.28 -11.50
C GLU A 119 8.87 10.28 -10.64
N THR A 120 9.28 11.39 -11.25
CA THR A 120 10.11 12.41 -10.58
C THR A 120 9.37 13.08 -9.43
N SER A 121 8.09 13.35 -9.60
CA SER A 121 7.24 13.99 -8.58
C SER A 121 7.10 13.15 -7.32
N PHE A 122 6.94 11.83 -7.47
CA PHE A 122 6.89 10.94 -6.32
C PHE A 122 8.22 10.93 -5.55
N LYS A 123 9.36 10.84 -6.25
CA LYS A 123 10.69 10.94 -5.63
C LYS A 123 10.91 12.27 -4.90
N GLU A 124 10.50 13.38 -5.51
CA GLU A 124 10.56 14.70 -4.87
C GLU A 124 9.63 14.77 -3.66
N GLY A 125 8.44 14.16 -3.75
CA GLY A 125 7.50 14.01 -2.64
C GLY A 125 8.08 13.26 -1.45
N LEU A 126 8.84 12.18 -1.68
CA LEU A 126 9.57 11.45 -0.63
C LEU A 126 10.60 12.35 0.07
N VAL A 127 11.38 13.12 -0.70
CA VAL A 127 12.38 14.05 -0.15
C VAL A 127 11.72 15.17 0.65
N ARG A 128 10.61 15.71 0.15
CA ARG A 128 9.87 16.81 0.80
C ARG A 128 9.19 16.37 2.10
N ASN A 129 8.78 15.11 2.20
CA ASN A 129 8.00 14.58 3.32
C ASN A 129 8.77 13.46 4.04
N GLY A 130 9.76 13.83 4.86
CA GLY A 130 10.60 12.89 5.60
C GLY A 130 9.82 11.94 6.52
N ASP A 131 8.79 12.44 7.21
CA ASP A 131 7.93 11.63 8.09
C ASP A 131 7.15 10.57 7.30
N PHE A 132 6.64 10.94 6.12
CA PHE A 132 5.99 9.98 5.21
C PHE A 132 6.98 8.94 4.72
N SER A 133 8.18 9.35 4.31
CA SER A 133 9.23 8.42 3.89
C SER A 133 9.61 7.44 4.99
N ALA A 134 9.69 7.89 6.24
CA ALA A 134 9.95 7.01 7.38
C ALA A 134 8.81 6.02 7.63
N ASP A 135 7.55 6.47 7.56
CA ASP A 135 6.37 5.61 7.66
C ASP A 135 6.33 4.59 6.52
N LEU A 136 6.59 4.99 5.27
CA LEU A 136 6.61 4.11 4.10
C LEU A 136 7.72 3.06 4.19
N ILE A 137 8.94 3.45 4.58
CA ILE A 137 10.04 2.50 4.77
C ILE A 137 9.73 1.49 5.88
N SER A 138 9.12 1.95 6.98
CA SER A 138 8.70 1.07 8.07
C SER A 138 7.63 0.08 7.59
N PHE A 139 6.63 0.58 6.85
CA PHE A 139 5.58 -0.24 6.27
C PHE A 139 6.14 -1.25 5.26
N ILE A 140 7.06 -0.84 4.38
CA ILE A 140 7.78 -1.75 3.49
C ILE A 140 8.45 -2.83 4.32
N ASN A 141 9.25 -2.48 5.34
CA ASN A 141 9.98 -3.46 6.13
C ASN A 141 9.06 -4.45 6.88
N GLU A 142 7.91 -3.99 7.37
CA GLU A 142 6.91 -4.83 8.04
C GLU A 142 6.15 -5.74 7.06
N ASN A 143 5.99 -5.32 5.81
CA ASN A 143 5.25 -6.04 4.78
C ASN A 143 6.13 -6.70 3.72
N MET A 144 7.46 -6.56 3.83
CA MET A 144 8.42 -7.23 2.96
C MET A 144 8.17 -8.72 3.07
N GLU A 145 7.58 -9.29 2.03
CA GLU A 145 7.43 -10.71 1.91
C GLU A 145 8.81 -11.27 1.55
N ASP A 146 9.39 -12.10 2.43
CA ASP A 146 10.58 -12.89 2.12
C ASP A 146 10.20 -13.93 1.06
N CYS A 147 10.16 -13.49 -0.19
CA CYS A 147 9.96 -14.32 -1.37
C CYS A 147 11.32 -14.79 -1.87
N TRP A 148 11.50 -16.11 -1.91
CA TRP A 148 12.73 -16.72 -2.36
C TRP A 148 12.48 -17.51 -3.63
N ASP A 149 13.18 -17.15 -4.70
CA ASP A 149 13.21 -17.94 -5.92
C ASP A 149 14.08 -19.18 -5.73
N CYS A 150 13.47 -20.34 -5.94
CA CYS A 150 14.15 -21.61 -5.91
C CYS A 150 14.15 -22.27 -7.28
N LYS A 151 15.35 -22.56 -7.76
CA LYS A 151 15.56 -23.31 -9.00
C LYS A 151 15.83 -24.78 -8.67
N CYS A 152 14.97 -25.67 -9.16
CA CYS A 152 15.24 -27.09 -9.12
C CYS A 152 16.44 -27.43 -10.02
N LEU A 153 17.50 -28.03 -9.47
CA LEU A 153 18.67 -28.42 -10.28
C LEU A 153 18.35 -29.55 -11.26
N SER A 154 17.35 -30.39 -10.97
CA SER A 154 16.95 -31.53 -11.77
C SER A 154 16.11 -31.13 -12.98
N CYS A 155 14.97 -30.49 -12.75
CA CYS A 155 14.02 -30.14 -13.82
C CYS A 155 14.15 -28.70 -14.31
N LYS A 156 15.05 -27.91 -13.72
CA LYS A 156 15.28 -26.48 -14.03
C LYS A 156 14.09 -25.55 -13.76
N TYR A 157 12.96 -26.08 -13.28
CA TYR A 157 11.79 -25.31 -12.88
C TYR A 157 12.15 -24.34 -11.76
N VAL A 158 11.61 -23.11 -11.87
CA VAL A 158 11.76 -22.06 -10.88
C VAL A 158 10.42 -21.86 -10.21
N PHE A 159 10.40 -21.84 -8.88
CA PHE A 159 9.22 -21.51 -8.10
C PHE A 159 9.61 -20.59 -6.96
N ALA A 160 8.73 -19.65 -6.64
CA ALA A 160 8.86 -18.79 -5.48
C ALA A 160 8.16 -19.44 -4.28
N PHE A 161 8.78 -19.43 -3.11
CA PHE A 161 8.04 -19.66 -1.87
C PHE A 161 8.10 -18.43 -0.99
N ARG A 162 7.00 -18.22 -0.28
CA ARG A 162 6.87 -17.23 0.78
C ARG A 162 7.25 -17.89 2.09
N ILE A 163 8.25 -17.36 2.79
CA ILE A 163 8.44 -17.70 4.20
C ILE A 163 7.69 -16.65 5.00
N GLN A 164 6.72 -17.07 5.80
CA GLN A 164 6.18 -16.21 6.86
C GLN A 164 7.26 -16.12 7.95
N SER A 165 8.20 -15.18 7.82
CA SER A 165 9.22 -14.96 8.82
C SER A 165 8.56 -14.34 10.05
N SER A 166 8.39 -15.16 11.09
CA SER A 166 8.00 -14.69 12.43
C SER A 166 9.21 -14.04 13.12
N GLY A 167 9.85 -13.04 12.50
CA GLY A 167 10.96 -12.28 13.09
C GLY A 167 12.22 -13.06 13.48
N VAL A 168 12.21 -14.39 13.37
CA VAL A 168 13.40 -15.23 13.51
C VAL A 168 14.01 -15.32 12.11
N ILE A 169 15.10 -14.57 11.90
CA ILE A 169 16.04 -14.85 10.81
C ILE A 169 16.38 -16.33 10.93
N PHE A 170 15.81 -17.20 10.09
CA PHE A 170 16.11 -18.62 10.13
C PHE A 170 17.60 -18.79 9.77
N PRO A 171 18.48 -19.13 10.72
CA PRO A 171 19.88 -19.43 10.40
C PRO A 171 19.96 -20.74 9.58
N ALA A 172 18.85 -21.48 9.50
CA ALA A 172 18.72 -22.76 8.83
C ALA A 172 18.94 -22.69 7.30
N LEU A 173 18.78 -21.53 6.66
CA LEU A 173 19.06 -21.38 5.21
C LEU A 173 20.52 -21.05 4.89
N GLN A 174 21.41 -20.96 5.89
CA GLN A 174 22.86 -20.83 5.66
C GLN A 174 23.49 -22.15 5.17
N ASN A 175 22.77 -23.28 5.29
CA ASN A 175 23.14 -24.58 4.73
C ASN A 175 22.07 -25.02 3.72
N PRO A 176 22.45 -25.77 2.65
CA PRO A 176 21.49 -26.28 1.67
C PRO A 176 20.44 -27.15 2.38
N THR A 177 19.23 -26.61 2.52
CA THR A 177 18.10 -27.32 3.14
C THR A 177 17.25 -27.92 2.02
N PRO A 178 17.04 -29.25 2.00
CA PRO A 178 16.21 -29.88 0.97
C PRO A 178 14.76 -29.42 1.06
N ILE A 179 14.20 -28.94 -0.06
CA ILE A 179 12.76 -28.60 -0.20
C ILE A 179 12.16 -29.52 -1.27
N ARG A 180 10.88 -29.90 -1.14
CA ARG A 180 10.20 -30.77 -2.12
C ARG A 180 10.00 -30.04 -3.46
N CYS A 181 10.33 -30.68 -4.59
CA CYS A 181 9.92 -30.16 -5.92
C CYS A 181 8.40 -30.29 -6.07
N LEU A 182 7.70 -29.21 -6.42
CA LEU A 182 6.26 -29.27 -6.69
C LEU A 182 5.92 -30.17 -7.89
N LEU A 183 6.80 -30.25 -8.89
CA LEU A 183 6.58 -31.06 -10.10
C LEU A 183 7.01 -32.53 -9.99
N TYR A 184 8.05 -32.83 -9.19
CA TYR A 184 8.64 -34.18 -9.12
C TYR A 184 8.59 -34.82 -7.73
N GLY A 185 8.09 -34.10 -6.72
CA GLY A 185 8.04 -34.58 -5.35
C GLY A 185 9.43 -34.92 -4.78
N TRP A 186 9.50 -36.04 -4.05
CA TRP A 186 10.71 -36.57 -3.40
C TRP A 186 11.54 -37.49 -4.32
N LYS A 187 11.61 -37.23 -5.62
CA LYS A 187 12.46 -38.05 -6.52
C LYS A 187 13.80 -37.35 -6.75
N PRO A 188 14.92 -37.88 -6.24
CA PRO A 188 16.23 -37.36 -6.60
C PRO A 188 16.54 -37.73 -8.06
N PRO A 189 17.38 -36.96 -8.77
CA PRO A 189 18.01 -37.44 -10.00
C PRO A 189 18.73 -38.76 -9.72
N ALA A 190 18.70 -39.68 -10.68
CA ALA A 190 19.29 -41.02 -10.54
C ALA A 190 20.83 -41.03 -10.39
N ASP A 191 21.49 -39.87 -10.27
CA ASP A 191 22.93 -39.74 -10.48
C ASP A 191 23.63 -38.77 -9.49
N THR A 192 22.99 -38.47 -8.36
CA THR A 192 23.64 -37.69 -7.29
C THR A 192 23.65 -38.51 -6.00
N ASP A 193 24.84 -38.95 -5.63
CA ASP A 193 25.14 -39.60 -4.36
C ASP A 193 24.80 -38.62 -3.22
N GLY A 194 23.64 -38.82 -2.59
CA GLY A 194 23.30 -38.28 -1.26
C GLY A 194 22.92 -36.80 -1.12
N ASP A 195 23.30 -35.88 -2.01
CA ASP A 195 23.11 -34.45 -1.75
C ASP A 195 21.92 -33.84 -2.50
N TRP A 196 20.85 -33.54 -1.77
CA TRP A 196 19.71 -32.78 -2.27
C TRP A 196 20.06 -31.29 -2.32
N VAL A 197 20.26 -30.74 -3.51
CA VAL A 197 20.72 -29.36 -3.67
C VAL A 197 19.64 -28.52 -4.38
N TYR A 198 18.82 -27.82 -3.61
CA TYR A 198 18.27 -26.54 -4.05
C TYR A 198 19.25 -25.49 -3.58
N TYR A 199 19.65 -24.58 -4.46
CA TYR A 199 20.38 -23.39 -4.04
C TYR A 199 19.40 -22.23 -4.03
N VAL A 200 19.29 -21.62 -2.86
CA VAL A 200 18.55 -20.40 -2.70
C VAL A 200 19.44 -19.27 -3.21
N LYS A 201 19.11 -18.70 -4.37
CA LYS A 201 19.87 -17.57 -4.91
C LYS A 201 19.29 -16.28 -4.33
N GLY A 202 19.57 -16.01 -3.07
CA GLY A 202 19.23 -14.71 -2.48
C GLY A 202 20.01 -13.61 -3.22
N TYR A 203 19.30 -12.73 -3.92
CA TYR A 203 19.84 -11.44 -4.33
C TYR A 203 19.01 -10.30 -3.76
N PRO A 204 19.68 -9.17 -3.47
CA PRO A 204 19.21 -8.19 -2.52
C PRO A 204 18.33 -7.15 -3.22
N LEU A 205 17.24 -6.80 -2.53
CA LEU A 205 16.56 -5.52 -2.61
C LEU A 205 15.90 -5.18 -3.96
N LEU A 206 14.57 -5.14 -3.92
CA LEU A 206 13.65 -4.78 -5.00
C LEU A 206 13.67 -5.75 -6.20
N GLY A 207 12.74 -6.70 -6.22
CA GLY A 207 12.59 -7.56 -7.38
C GLY A 207 11.40 -8.51 -7.34
N GLN A 208 10.33 -8.08 -8.00
CA GLN A 208 9.51 -8.88 -8.92
C GLN A 208 8.86 -10.17 -8.37
N GLY A 209 7.75 -9.94 -7.67
CA GLY A 209 6.61 -10.85 -7.74
C GLY A 209 5.39 -10.04 -7.37
N ARG A 210 4.49 -9.71 -8.32
CA ARG A 210 3.26 -9.01 -7.94
C ARG A 210 2.56 -9.90 -6.92
N ARG A 211 2.09 -9.31 -5.81
CA ARG A 211 1.25 -10.02 -4.83
C ARG A 211 0.08 -10.75 -5.51
N LYS A 212 -0.43 -10.17 -6.61
CA LYS A 212 -1.45 -10.77 -7.49
C LYS A 212 -0.96 -12.06 -8.17
N ASP A 213 0.24 -12.07 -8.72
CA ASP A 213 0.82 -13.24 -9.41
C ASP A 213 1.02 -14.42 -8.45
N VAL A 214 1.48 -14.14 -7.22
CA VAL A 214 1.66 -15.18 -6.19
C VAL A 214 0.32 -15.77 -5.74
N ILE A 215 -0.71 -14.95 -5.55
CA ILE A 215 -2.06 -15.42 -5.17
C ILE A 215 -2.71 -16.20 -6.32
N GLU A 216 -2.52 -15.78 -7.57
CA GLU A 216 -3.06 -16.46 -8.75
C GLU A 216 -2.40 -17.83 -8.98
N ILE A 217 -1.08 -17.93 -8.74
CA ILE A 217 -0.35 -19.21 -8.76
C ILE A 217 -0.83 -20.16 -7.65
N LEU A 218 -1.10 -19.64 -6.44
CA LEU A 218 -1.62 -20.45 -5.32
C LEU A 218 -3.05 -20.95 -5.57
N LYS A 219 -3.93 -20.09 -6.09
CA LYS A 219 -5.31 -20.48 -6.46
C LYS A 219 -5.33 -21.53 -7.57
N LYS A 220 -4.49 -21.36 -8.60
CA LYS A 220 -4.35 -22.33 -9.68
C LYS A 220 -3.84 -23.68 -9.16
N HIS A 221 -2.95 -23.67 -8.18
CA HIS A 221 -2.48 -24.90 -7.53
C HIS A 221 -3.57 -25.56 -6.66
N GLU A 222 -4.39 -24.80 -5.92
CA GLU A 222 -5.54 -25.36 -5.17
C GLU A 222 -6.60 -25.97 -6.09
N GLU A 223 -6.85 -25.35 -7.24
CA GLU A 223 -7.74 -25.88 -8.28
C GLU A 223 -7.18 -27.16 -8.93
N GLU A 224 -5.88 -27.20 -9.24
CA GLU A 224 -5.20 -28.39 -9.82
C GLU A 224 -5.03 -29.54 -8.80
N SER A 225 -4.99 -29.22 -7.50
CA SER A 225 -4.90 -30.21 -6.40
C SER A 225 -6.26 -30.85 -6.07
N SER A 226 -7.36 -30.33 -6.60
CA SER A 226 -8.73 -30.85 -6.40
C SER A 226 -9.12 -31.95 -7.41
N ILE A 227 -8.15 -32.54 -8.11
CA ILE A 227 -8.41 -33.72 -8.95
C ILE A 227 -8.42 -34.96 -8.06
N ASP A 228 -9.63 -35.47 -7.81
CA ASP A 228 -9.95 -36.65 -7.02
C ASP A 228 -9.08 -37.86 -7.41
N TRP A 229 -8.46 -38.46 -6.41
CA TRP A 229 -7.78 -39.75 -6.52
C TRP A 229 -8.82 -40.86 -6.71
N VAL A 230 -8.99 -41.33 -7.95
CA VAL A 230 -9.60 -42.64 -8.28
C VAL A 230 -8.49 -43.64 -8.60
#